data_AF-A0A378F592-F1
#
_entry.id   AF-A0A378F592-F1
#
_cell.length_a   1.000
_cell.length_b   1.000
_cell.length_c   1.000
_cell.angle_alpha   90.00
_cell.angle_beta   90.00
_cell.angle_gamma   90.00
#
_symmetry.space_group_name_H-M   'P 1'
#
loop_
_entity.id
_entity.type
_entity.pdbx_description
1 polymer ?
#
loop_
_entity_poly.entity_id
_entity_poly.type
_entity_poly.pdbx_seq_one_letter_code
_entity_poly.pdbx_strand_id
1 'polypeptide(L)'
;MGKASAARITLRTVEALEKLAATIPPMAYDVSNYATLGLLSALLDINNPDAPDDHDLSLVSNTLRDAIADARTDASLKCRLGAENRRSSQLVRDRMRASW
;
A
#
# COMPACT_ATOMS: atom_id res chain seq x y z
N MET A 1 9.19 6.06 -8.57
CA MET A 1 9.91 6.04 -9.87
C MET A 1 8.87 5.99 -10.98
N GLY A 2 8.95 6.89 -11.97
CA GLY A 2 8.02 6.87 -13.12
C GLY A 2 8.25 5.66 -14.04
N LYS A 3 7.19 5.18 -14.71
CA LYS A 3 7.23 3.98 -15.58
C LYS A 3 8.35 4.04 -16.63
N ALA A 4 8.53 5.19 -17.30
CA ALA A 4 9.57 5.36 -18.31
C ALA A 4 10.99 5.21 -17.75
N SER A 5 11.24 5.75 -16.55
CA SER A 5 12.53 5.63 -15.87
C SER A 5 12.78 4.20 -15.41
N ALA A 6 11.76 3.54 -14.83
CA ALA A 6 11.81 2.15 -14.42
C ALA A 6 12.11 1.22 -15.60
N ALA A 7 11.39 1.40 -16.72
CA ALA A 7 11.58 0.64 -17.94
C ALA A 7 13.00 0.81 -18.49
N ARG A 8 13.50 2.05 -18.56
CA ARG A 8 14.86 2.36 -19.02
C ARG A 8 15.93 1.67 -18.18
N ILE A 9 15.86 1.77 -16.86
CA ILE A 9 16.89 1.18 -15.97
C ILE A 9 16.82 -0.35 -15.96
N THR A 10 15.61 -0.90 -16.03
CA THR A 10 15.41 -2.36 -16.04
C THR A 10 15.51 -2.98 -17.43
N LEU A 11 15.92 -2.20 -18.44
CA LEU A 11 16.09 -2.62 -19.83
C LEU A 11 14.83 -3.30 -20.41
N ARG A 12 13.66 -2.71 -20.13
CA ARG A 12 12.34 -3.18 -20.58
C ARG A 12 11.63 -2.07 -21.36
N THR A 13 10.64 -2.45 -22.16
CA THR A 13 9.63 -1.49 -22.63
C THR A 13 8.68 -1.13 -21.49
N VAL A 14 8.00 0.02 -21.59
CA VAL A 14 6.97 0.40 -20.62
C VAL A 14 5.84 -0.64 -20.58
N GLU A 15 5.42 -1.14 -21.74
CA GLU A 15 4.37 -2.17 -21.82
C GLU A 15 4.79 -3.48 -21.13
N ALA A 16 6.04 -3.93 -21.32
CA ALA A 16 6.54 -5.13 -20.64
C ALA A 16 6.63 -4.93 -19.11
N LEU A 17 7.00 -3.72 -18.67
CA LEU A 17 7.00 -3.37 -17.25
C LEU A 17 5.58 -3.40 -16.67
N GLU A 18 4.57 -2.90 -17.39
CA GLU A 18 3.18 -2.90 -16.94
C GLU A 18 2.61 -4.33 -16.82
N LYS A 19 2.87 -5.19 -17.81
CA LYS A 19 2.48 -6.62 -17.74
C LYS A 19 3.10 -7.31 -16.53
N LEU A 20 4.35 -6.98 -16.20
CA LEU A 20 5.03 -7.52 -15.03
C LEU A 20 4.46 -6.95 -13.72
N ALA A 21 4.19 -5.64 -13.69
CA ALA A 21 3.62 -4.95 -12.54
C ALA A 21 2.22 -5.49 -12.16
N ALA A 22 1.44 -5.96 -13.13
CA ALA A 22 0.14 -6.58 -12.89
C ALA A 22 0.22 -7.96 -12.21
N THR A 23 1.38 -8.64 -12.27
CA THR A 23 1.58 -9.99 -11.72
C THR A 23 2.49 -10.01 -10.49
N ILE A 24 3.26 -8.95 -10.26
CA ILE A 24 4.17 -8.79 -9.12
C ILE A 24 3.69 -7.61 -8.27
N PRO A 25 2.91 -7.85 -7.20
CA PRO A 25 2.25 -6.78 -6.44
C PRO A 25 3.18 -5.66 -5.95
N PRO A 26 4.43 -5.92 -5.48
CA PRO A 26 5.36 -4.85 -5.11
C PRO A 26 5.79 -3.91 -6.25
N MET A 27 5.54 -4.28 -7.51
CA MET A 27 5.83 -3.47 -8.70
C MET A 27 4.60 -2.73 -9.23
N ALA A 28 3.41 -2.98 -8.67
CA ALA A 28 2.16 -2.45 -9.16
C ALA A 28 2.07 -0.93 -9.04
N TYR A 29 1.38 -0.31 -9.99
CA TYR A 29 1.08 1.12 -10.01
C TYR A 29 -0.38 1.41 -9.61
N ASP A 30 -1.24 0.40 -9.63
CA ASP A 30 -2.63 0.52 -9.19
C ASP A 30 -2.75 0.35 -7.66
N VAL A 31 -3.69 1.09 -7.09
CA VAL A 31 -3.91 1.11 -5.64
C VAL A 31 -4.42 -0.22 -5.10
N SER A 32 -5.14 -1.01 -5.91
CA SER A 32 -5.70 -2.29 -5.52
C SER A 32 -4.61 -3.31 -5.23
N ASN A 33 -3.64 -3.49 -6.13
CA ASN A 33 -2.47 -4.33 -5.88
C ASN A 33 -1.60 -3.77 -4.74
N TYR A 34 -1.46 -2.45 -4.63
CA TYR A 34 -0.75 -1.85 -3.52
C TYR A 34 -1.40 -2.17 -2.16
N ALA A 35 -2.73 -2.21 -2.09
CA ALA A 35 -3.47 -2.59 -0.89
C ALA A 35 -3.13 -4.01 -0.41
N THR A 36 -2.87 -4.95 -1.33
CA THR A 36 -2.46 -6.33 -0.99
C THR A 36 -1.12 -6.41 -0.25
N LEU A 37 -0.33 -5.32 -0.25
CA LEU A 37 0.92 -5.24 0.51
C LEU A 37 0.68 -4.99 2.00
N GLY A 38 -0.55 -4.69 2.43
CA GLY A 38 -0.90 -4.40 3.83
C GLY A 38 -0.25 -3.13 4.36
N LEU A 39 -0.02 -2.16 3.48
CA LEU A 39 0.59 -0.87 3.84
C LEU A 39 -0.45 0.23 4.09
N LEU A 40 -1.66 0.05 3.56
CA LEU A 40 -2.80 0.94 3.75
C LEU A 40 -3.57 0.53 5.01
N SER A 41 -4.01 1.51 5.81
CA SER A 41 -4.95 1.28 6.91
C SER A 41 -6.37 1.03 6.37
N ALA A 42 -6.74 1.72 5.30
CA ALA A 42 -8.00 1.56 4.59
C ALA A 42 -7.82 1.93 3.11
N LEU A 43 -8.65 1.33 2.25
CA LEU A 43 -8.88 1.74 0.87
C LEU A 43 -10.36 2.12 0.77
N LEU A 44 -10.63 3.39 0.48
CA LEU A 44 -11.99 3.91 0.40
C LEU A 44 -12.47 3.90 -1.04
N ASP A 45 -13.72 3.48 -1.23
CA ASP A 45 -14.43 3.62 -2.49
C ASP A 45 -15.17 4.96 -2.49
N ILE A 46 -14.81 5.83 -3.42
CA ILE A 46 -15.28 7.22 -3.50
C ILE A 46 -15.99 7.38 -4.84
N ASN A 47 -17.23 7.86 -4.83
CA ASN A 47 -18.07 7.90 -6.02
C ASN A 47 -17.49 8.80 -7.11
N ASN A 48 -17.09 10.02 -6.75
CA ASN A 48 -16.44 10.95 -7.67
C ASN A 48 -15.25 11.66 -6.99
N PRO A 49 -14.03 11.11 -7.10
CA PRO A 49 -12.85 11.70 -6.47
C PRO A 49 -12.56 13.15 -6.91
N ASP A 50 -12.93 13.53 -8.14
CA ASP A 50 -12.69 14.87 -8.68
C ASP A 50 -13.77 15.89 -8.25
N ALA A 51 -14.95 15.42 -7.84
CA ALA A 51 -16.02 16.25 -7.28
C ALA A 51 -16.84 15.45 -6.26
N PRO A 52 -16.30 15.24 -5.04
CA PRO A 52 -16.92 14.40 -4.03
C PRO A 52 -18.22 15.03 -3.52
N ASP A 53 -19.20 14.17 -3.22
CA ASP A 53 -20.44 14.59 -2.58
C ASP A 53 -20.34 14.61 -1.05
N ASP A 54 -21.41 15.02 -0.37
CA ASP A 54 -21.45 15.08 1.09
C ASP A 54 -21.26 13.71 1.76
N HIS A 55 -21.64 12.62 1.07
CA HIS A 55 -21.44 11.27 1.55
C HIS A 55 -19.96 10.88 1.49
N ASP A 56 -19.30 11.12 0.35
CA ASP A 56 -17.86 10.92 0.16
C ASP A 56 -17.05 11.71 1.20
N LEU A 57 -17.41 12.99 1.42
CA LEU A 57 -16.78 13.83 2.42
C LEU A 57 -16.96 13.30 3.84
N SER A 58 -18.14 12.79 4.16
CA SER A 58 -18.45 12.19 5.46
C SER A 58 -17.68 10.89 5.68
N LEU A 59 -17.60 10.02 4.67
CA LEU A 59 -16.85 8.77 4.70
C LEU A 59 -15.35 9.03 4.97
N VAL A 60 -14.75 9.96 4.21
CA VAL A 60 -13.35 10.34 4.40
C VAL A 60 -13.14 10.95 5.79
N SER A 61 -13.99 11.87 6.21
CA SER A 61 -13.86 12.55 7.51
C SER A 61 -13.95 11.58 8.69
N ASN A 62 -14.86 10.60 8.63
CA ASN A 62 -15.00 9.58 9.67
C ASN A 62 -13.80 8.64 9.68
N THR A 63 -13.38 8.15 8.50
CA THR A 63 -12.20 7.28 8.37
C THR A 63 -10.93 7.96 8.91
N LEU A 64 -10.76 9.26 8.66
CA LEU A 64 -9.64 10.02 9.20
C LEU A 64 -9.67 10.12 10.73
N ARG A 65 -10.84 10.34 11.34
CA ARG A 65 -10.98 10.35 12.80
C ARG A 65 -10.61 9.01 13.41
N ASP A 66 -11.10 7.92 12.82
CA ASP A 66 -10.80 6.56 13.26
C ASP A 66 -9.30 6.26 13.13
N ALA A 67 -8.70 6.61 11.99
CA ALA A 67 -7.26 6.44 11.76
C ALA A 67 -6.40 7.27 12.73
N ILE A 68 -6.82 8.50 13.07
CA ILE A 68 -6.14 9.32 14.08
C ILE A 68 -6.23 8.69 15.47
N ALA A 69 -7.40 8.17 15.83
CA ALA A 69 -7.60 7.48 17.10
C ALA A 69 -6.73 6.22 17.19
N ASP A 70 -6.73 5.39 16.15
CA ASP A 70 -5.92 4.17 16.05
C ASP A 70 -4.41 4.47 16.15
N ALA A 71 -3.91 5.45 15.37
CA ALA A 71 -2.49 5.82 15.39
C ALA A 71 -1.99 6.36 16.74
N ARG A 72 -2.89 6.85 17.61
CA ARG A 72 -2.54 7.27 18.97
C ARG A 72 -2.39 6.10 19.94
N THR A 73 -2.85 4.90 19.58
CA THR A 73 -2.73 3.70 20.42
C THR A 73 -1.34 3.05 20.33
N ASP A 74 -0.72 3.07 19.15
CA ASP A 74 0.65 2.60 18.89
C ASP A 74 1.32 3.49 17.84
N ALA A 75 2.37 4.20 18.24
CA ALA A 75 3.15 5.07 17.35
C ALA A 75 4.11 4.29 16.43
N SER A 76 4.16 2.96 16.53
CA SER A 76 5.01 2.10 15.70
C SER A 76 4.41 1.83 14.32
N LEU A 77 5.22 1.24 13.42
CA LEU A 77 4.76 0.82 12.08
C LEU A 77 4.44 -0.69 12.00
N LYS A 78 4.22 -1.35 13.15
CA LYS A 78 3.99 -2.80 13.21
C LYS A 78 2.73 -3.23 12.46
N CYS A 79 1.70 -2.38 12.42
CA CYS A 79 0.47 -2.61 11.67
C CYS A 79 0.73 -2.91 10.17
N ARG A 80 1.87 -2.46 9.63
CA ARG A 80 2.26 -2.69 8.23
C ARG A 80 2.91 -4.04 7.97
N LEU A 81 2.97 -4.96 8.92
CA LEU A 81 3.67 -6.25 8.80
C LEU A 81 2.74 -7.46 8.63
N GLY A 82 1.41 -7.28 8.75
CA GLY A 82 0.46 -8.39 8.82
C GLY A 82 0.07 -9.04 7.49
N ALA A 83 0.33 -8.39 6.34
CA ALA A 83 -0.09 -8.93 5.05
C ALA A 83 0.82 -10.05 4.52
N GLU A 84 0.22 -10.96 3.76
CA GLU A 84 0.89 -12.11 3.15
C GLU A 84 2.10 -11.70 2.29
N ASN A 85 1.93 -10.67 1.46
CA ASN A 85 3.00 -10.10 0.62
C ASN A 85 4.16 -9.47 1.42
N ARG A 86 4.05 -9.42 2.76
CA ARG A 86 5.10 -8.97 3.68
C ARG A 86 5.56 -10.04 4.66
N ARG A 87 5.14 -11.30 4.49
CA ARG A 87 5.60 -12.43 5.32
C ARG A 87 7.12 -12.48 5.48
N SER A 88 7.88 -12.25 4.41
CA SER A 88 9.35 -12.22 4.48
C SER A 88 9.88 -11.06 5.33
N SER A 89 9.22 -9.90 5.31
CA SER A 89 9.58 -8.76 6.18
C SER A 89 9.35 -9.09 7.66
N GLN A 90 8.29 -9.82 7.98
CA GLN A 90 8.03 -10.30 9.35
C GLN A 90 9.07 -11.33 9.78
N LEU A 91 9.32 -12.34 8.94
CA LEU A 91 10.27 -13.42 9.22
C LEU A 91 11.70 -12.90 9.50
N VAL A 92 12.17 -11.89 8.74
CA VAL A 92 13.48 -11.28 8.98
C VAL A 92 13.54 -10.69 10.39
N ARG A 93 12.50 -9.97 10.83
CA ARG A 93 12.46 -9.37 12.17
C ARG A 93 12.44 -10.43 13.26
N ASP A 94 11.70 -11.52 13.05
CA ASP A 94 11.63 -12.61 14.02
C ASP A 94 12.97 -13.33 14.16
N ARG A 95 13.68 -13.57 13.05
CA ARG A 95 15.04 -14.12 13.07
C ARG A 95 16.03 -13.19 13.75
N MET A 96 15.97 -11.89 13.44
CA MET A 96 16.82 -10.90 14.11
C MET A 96 16.61 -10.93 15.62
N ARG A 97 15.35 -10.97 16.08
CA ARG A 97 15.03 -11.04 17.52
C ARG A 97 15.51 -12.32 18.19
N ALA A 98 15.50 -13.46 17.47
CA ALA A 98 15.95 -14.74 18.01
C ALA A 98 17.48 -14.85 18.14
N SER A 99 18.22 -14.02 17.39
CA SER A 99 19.69 -14.04 17.33
C SER A 99 20.35 -12.78 17.93
N TRP A 100 19.54 -11.86 18.46
CA TRP A 100 19.99 -10.66 19.16
C TRP A 100 20.07 -10.91 20.66
#